data_AF-A0A9N9IX74-F1
#
_entry.id   AF-A0A9N9IX74-F1
#
_cell.length_a   1.000
_cell.length_b   1.000
_cell.length_c   1.000
_cell.angle_alpha   90.00
_cell.angle_beta   90.00
_cell.angle_gamma   90.00
#
_symmetry.space_group_name_H-M   'P 1'
#
loop_
_entity.id
_entity.type
_entity.pdbx_description
1 polymer ?
#
loop_
_entity_poly.entity_id
_entity_poly.type
_entity_poly.pdbx_seq_one_letter_code
_entity_poly.pdbx_strand_id
1 'polypeptide(L)'
;LFNGKGPLDTCKSQPIYYWNLPREQDDILSMFLSCPRWNETVVASNKLLEQRYAYGNKTVTPIAKRLSETYHIRPPLDPHLVPQIFQNCQFWLTAFNRTDAWCSLLSPKELLLLRHYFDIIYYHQLSYGHPLNTRLGCRYFTQLVNG
;
A
#
# COMPACT_ATOMS: atom_id res chain seq x y z
N LEU A 1 17.75 13.36 -15.60
CA LEU A 1 16.88 14.18 -16.46
C LEU A 1 15.55 13.47 -16.61
N PHE A 2 14.47 14.04 -16.09
CA PHE A 2 13.12 13.51 -16.33
C PHE A 2 12.71 13.86 -17.76
N ASN A 3 12.55 12.84 -18.61
CA ASN A 3 12.16 13.03 -20.02
C ASN A 3 10.71 13.51 -20.13
N GLY A 4 10.53 14.84 -20.18
CA GLY A 4 9.72 15.58 -21.17
C GLY A 4 8.27 15.17 -21.45
N LYS A 5 7.57 14.46 -20.56
CA LYS A 5 6.12 14.23 -20.67
C LYS A 5 5.40 14.86 -19.48
N GLY A 6 5.21 16.18 -19.54
CA GLY A 6 4.47 16.99 -18.57
C GLY A 6 4.37 18.45 -19.04
N PRO A 7 3.45 19.25 -18.50
CA PRO A 7 3.36 20.68 -18.80
C PRO A 7 4.60 21.37 -18.20
N LEU A 8 5.66 21.45 -18.98
CA LEU A 8 6.84 22.24 -18.68
C LEU A 8 6.73 23.58 -19.43
N ASP A 9 7.44 24.58 -18.93
CA ASP A 9 7.73 25.85 -19.60
C ASP A 9 8.10 25.65 -21.08
N THR A 10 7.97 26.69 -21.90
CA THR A 10 8.54 26.81 -23.26
C THR A 10 9.92 26.18 -23.47
N CYS A 11 10.81 26.23 -22.47
CA CYS A 11 12.16 25.65 -22.51
C CYS A 11 12.19 24.13 -22.23
N LYS A 12 11.05 23.52 -21.90
CA LYS A 12 10.88 22.11 -21.49
C LYS A 12 11.85 21.67 -20.38
N SER A 13 12.26 22.61 -19.55
CA SER A 13 13.22 22.40 -18.48
C SER A 13 12.79 23.18 -17.26
N GLN A 14 12.73 22.51 -16.11
CA GLN A 14 12.52 23.12 -14.82
C GLN A 14 13.56 22.54 -13.86
N PRO A 15 14.41 23.36 -13.22
CA PRO A 15 15.33 22.86 -12.21
C PRO A 15 14.53 22.31 -11.03
N ILE A 16 14.88 21.10 -10.60
CA ILE A 16 14.29 20.46 -9.42
C ILE A 16 15.37 20.42 -8.35
N TYR A 17 15.14 21.18 -7.27
CA TYR A 17 15.98 21.13 -6.08
C TYR A 17 15.48 20.01 -5.19
N TYR A 18 16.39 19.17 -4.69
CA TYR A 18 16.08 18.12 -3.73
C TYR A 18 17.07 18.16 -2.59
N TRP A 19 16.57 17.92 -1.38
CA TRP A 19 17.39 17.69 -0.20
C TRP A 19 17.43 16.20 0.09
N ASN A 20 18.62 15.68 0.40
CA ASN A 20 18.79 14.29 0.77
C ASN A 20 18.91 14.19 2.30
N LEU A 21 17.83 13.80 2.95
CA LEU A 21 17.78 13.56 4.39
C LEU A 21 17.57 12.05 4.63
N PRO A 22 18.20 11.45 5.66
CA PRO A 22 17.82 10.12 6.12
C PRO A 22 16.31 10.05 6.42
N ARG A 23 15.66 8.93 6.11
CA ARG A 23 14.20 8.78 6.25
C ARG A 23 13.72 9.01 7.69
N GLU A 24 14.55 8.63 8.64
CA GLU A 24 14.31 8.77 10.08
C GLU A 24 14.42 10.24 10.55
N GLN A 25 14.95 11.13 9.71
CA GLN A 25 15.11 12.57 9.96
C GLN A 25 14.18 13.41 9.07
N ASP A 26 13.51 12.80 8.10
CA ASP A 26 12.60 13.45 7.17
C ASP A 26 11.16 13.42 7.73
N ASP A 27 10.81 14.47 8.44
CA ASP A 27 9.48 14.73 9.01
C ASP A 27 8.55 15.50 8.06
N ILE A 28 8.94 15.68 6.79
CA ILE A 28 8.10 16.27 5.73
C ILE A 28 7.53 15.16 4.83
N LEU A 29 8.40 14.41 4.14
CA LEU A 29 7.97 13.40 3.18
C LEU A 29 7.89 12.00 3.82
N SER A 30 8.71 11.74 4.84
CA SER A 30 8.82 10.45 5.53
C SER A 30 8.25 10.48 6.97
N MET A 31 7.24 11.33 7.21
CA MET A 31 6.65 11.64 8.54
C MET A 31 6.39 10.45 9.48
N PHE A 32 6.00 9.29 8.93
CA PHE A 32 5.74 8.08 9.71
C PHE A 32 7.02 7.45 10.25
N LEU A 33 8.08 7.42 9.42
CA LEU A 33 9.36 6.80 9.74
C LEU A 33 10.21 7.68 10.66
N SER A 34 10.07 9.00 10.56
CA SER A 34 10.72 9.97 11.45
C SER A 34 10.04 10.12 12.81
N CYS A 35 8.91 9.43 13.05
CA CYS A 35 8.20 9.43 14.33
C CYS A 35 8.35 8.07 15.04
N PRO A 36 9.27 7.93 16.02
CA PRO A 36 9.46 6.66 16.75
C PRO A 36 8.17 6.15 17.40
N ARG A 37 7.37 7.08 17.94
CA ARG A 37 6.08 6.78 18.56
C ARG A 37 5.07 6.15 17.59
N TRP A 38 5.17 6.42 16.28
CA TRP A 38 4.32 5.76 15.29
C TRP A 38 4.62 4.26 15.22
N ASN A 39 5.90 3.88 15.21
CA ASN A 39 6.28 2.48 15.24
C ASN A 39 5.81 1.79 16.54
N GLU A 40 6.03 2.44 17.69
CA GLU A 40 5.67 1.91 19.01
C GLU A 40 4.16 1.77 19.25
N THR A 41 3.34 2.67 18.68
CA THR A 41 1.90 2.71 18.98
C THR A 41 1.00 2.22 17.84
N VAL A 42 1.45 2.33 16.59
CA VAL A 42 0.64 1.97 15.42
C VAL A 42 1.06 0.63 14.85
N VAL A 43 2.36 0.44 14.60
CA VAL A 43 2.89 -0.81 14.02
C VAL A 43 2.86 -1.95 15.03
N ALA A 44 3.28 -1.69 16.27
CA ALA A 44 3.25 -2.68 17.34
C ALA A 44 1.84 -2.97 17.90
N SER A 45 0.80 -2.28 17.40
CA SER A 45 -0.57 -2.49 17.86
C SER A 45 -1.18 -3.78 17.31
N ASN A 46 -1.72 -4.61 18.21
CA ASN A 46 -2.49 -5.80 17.84
C ASN A 46 -3.82 -5.46 17.14
N LYS A 47 -4.31 -4.23 17.24
CA LYS A 47 -5.61 -3.83 16.66
C LYS A 47 -5.66 -4.05 15.15
N LEU A 48 -4.60 -3.69 14.43
CA LEU A 48 -4.51 -3.94 13.00
C LEU A 48 -4.55 -5.44 12.70
N LEU A 49 -3.80 -6.19 13.49
CA LEU A 49 -3.67 -7.64 13.34
C LEU A 49 -5.05 -8.32 13.48
N GLU A 50 -5.80 -7.96 14.51
CA GLU A 50 -7.16 -8.46 14.74
C GLU A 50 -8.12 -8.15 13.58
N GLN A 51 -8.16 -6.90 13.11
CA GLN A 51 -9.02 -6.50 12.00
C GLN A 51 -8.65 -7.23 10.69
N ARG A 52 -7.34 -7.34 10.42
CA ARG A 52 -6.80 -8.03 9.24
C ARG A 52 -7.10 -9.52 9.27
N TYR A 53 -6.95 -10.20 10.41
CA TYR A 53 -7.28 -11.62 10.55
C TYR A 53 -8.79 -11.86 10.44
N ALA A 54 -9.60 -11.07 11.13
CA ALA A 54 -11.05 -11.22 11.10
C ALA A 54 -11.61 -11.09 9.66
N TYR A 55 -11.11 -10.11 8.91
CA TYR A 55 -11.48 -9.94 7.51
C TYR A 55 -10.86 -11.03 6.61
N GLY A 56 -9.57 -11.31 6.77
CA GLY A 56 -8.82 -12.29 5.97
C GLY A 56 -9.37 -13.71 6.09
N ASN A 57 -9.76 -14.15 7.29
CA ASN A 57 -10.37 -15.47 7.49
C ASN A 57 -11.69 -15.61 6.73
N LYS A 58 -12.48 -14.53 6.64
CA LYS A 58 -13.78 -14.53 5.95
C LYS A 58 -13.66 -14.38 4.43
N THR A 59 -12.60 -13.73 3.94
CA THR A 59 -12.52 -13.29 2.53
C THR A 59 -11.34 -13.88 1.78
N VAL A 60 -10.15 -13.90 2.38
CA VAL A 60 -8.91 -14.34 1.74
C VAL A 60 -8.76 -15.87 1.80
N THR A 61 -9.15 -16.49 2.92
CA THR A 61 -9.08 -17.95 3.09
C THR A 61 -9.90 -18.72 2.04
N PRO A 62 -11.15 -18.33 1.72
CA PRO A 62 -11.90 -18.96 0.63
C PRO A 62 -11.22 -18.88 -0.74
N ILE A 63 -10.51 -17.78 -1.03
CA ILE A 63 -9.78 -17.61 -2.29
C ILE A 63 -8.60 -18.58 -2.35
N ALA A 64 -7.82 -18.69 -1.27
CA ALA A 64 -6.73 -19.66 -1.18
C ALA A 64 -7.22 -21.09 -1.40
N LYS A 65 -8.34 -21.45 -0.79
CA LYS A 65 -8.98 -22.76 -0.98
C LYS A 65 -9.38 -22.97 -2.44
N ARG A 66 -10.12 -22.04 -3.05
CA ARG A 66 -10.53 -22.11 -4.46
C ARG A 66 -9.32 -22.29 -5.38
N LEU A 67 -8.26 -21.50 -5.20
CA LEU A 67 -7.05 -21.58 -6.02
C LEU A 67 -6.34 -22.92 -5.85
N SER A 68 -6.25 -23.42 -4.62
CA SER A 68 -5.65 -24.74 -4.34
C SER A 68 -6.39 -25.87 -5.04
N GLU A 69 -7.72 -25.83 -5.01
CA GLU A 69 -8.58 -26.82 -5.68
C GLU A 69 -8.49 -26.71 -7.20
N THR A 70 -8.57 -25.50 -7.75
CA THR A 70 -8.55 -25.22 -9.20
C THR A 70 -7.25 -25.65 -9.86
N TYR A 71 -6.11 -25.38 -9.21
CA TYR A 71 -4.78 -25.62 -9.75
C TYR A 71 -4.08 -26.83 -9.13
N HIS A 72 -4.79 -27.63 -8.32
CA HIS A 72 -4.29 -28.83 -7.66
C HIS A 72 -2.99 -28.61 -6.85
N ILE A 73 -2.88 -27.46 -6.17
CA ILE A 73 -1.70 -27.07 -5.39
C ILE A 73 -1.59 -27.94 -4.13
N ARG A 74 -0.43 -28.55 -3.89
CA ARG A 74 -0.14 -29.37 -2.69
C ARG A 74 1.23 -29.01 -2.10
N PRO A 75 1.33 -28.66 -0.80
CA PRO A 75 0.22 -28.46 0.16
C PRO A 75 -0.69 -27.29 -0.27
N PRO A 76 -1.93 -27.18 0.28
CA PRO A 76 -2.84 -26.08 -0.06
C PRO A 76 -2.16 -24.72 0.10
N LEU A 77 -2.51 -23.79 -0.79
CA LEU A 77 -2.02 -22.42 -0.77
C LEU A 77 -2.32 -21.76 0.58
N ASP A 78 -1.28 -21.25 1.23
CA ASP A 78 -1.41 -20.46 2.45
C ASP A 78 -2.22 -19.18 2.16
N PRO A 79 -3.36 -18.95 2.86
CA PRO A 79 -4.13 -17.72 2.75
C PRO A 79 -3.30 -16.43 2.90
N HIS A 80 -2.21 -16.46 3.67
CA HIS A 80 -1.34 -15.29 3.85
C HIS A 80 -0.61 -14.86 2.58
N LEU A 81 -0.49 -15.73 1.58
CA LEU A 81 0.16 -15.45 0.30
C LEU A 81 -0.81 -14.89 -0.75
N VAL A 82 -2.13 -15.08 -0.58
CA VAL A 82 -3.13 -14.60 -1.56
C VAL A 82 -3.08 -13.08 -1.79
N PRO A 83 -2.88 -12.20 -0.77
CA PRO A 83 -2.70 -10.78 -1.01
C PRO A 83 -1.52 -10.44 -1.93
N GLN A 84 -0.48 -11.29 -1.98
CA GLN A 84 0.64 -11.11 -2.90
C GLN A 84 0.25 -11.38 -4.35
N ILE A 85 -0.74 -12.24 -4.62
CA ILE A 85 -1.30 -12.44 -5.96
C ILE A 85 -1.91 -11.13 -6.47
N PHE A 86 -2.66 -10.42 -5.62
CA PHE A 86 -3.22 -9.11 -5.94
C PHE A 86 -2.13 -8.07 -6.22
N GLN A 87 -1.10 -7.98 -5.37
CA GLN A 87 0.02 -7.06 -5.59
C GLN A 87 0.76 -7.35 -6.91
N ASN A 88 0.99 -8.62 -7.23
CA ASN A 88 1.60 -9.02 -8.50
C ASN A 88 0.69 -8.68 -9.70
N CYS A 89 -0.63 -8.82 -9.57
CA CYS A 89 -1.57 -8.35 -10.57
C CYS A 89 -1.42 -6.83 -10.82
N GLN A 90 -1.40 -6.02 -9.76
CA GLN A 90 -1.22 -4.56 -9.89
C GLN A 90 0.12 -4.20 -10.53
N PHE A 91 1.19 -4.88 -10.13
CA PHE A 91 2.52 -4.68 -10.70
C PHE A 91 2.55 -5.01 -12.19
N TRP A 92 2.00 -6.16 -12.60
CA TRP A 92 2.01 -6.57 -14.01
C TRP A 92 1.14 -5.68 -14.90
N LEU A 93 0.00 -5.23 -14.38
CA LEU A 93 -0.82 -4.24 -15.07
C LEU A 93 -0.05 -2.92 -15.25
N THR A 94 0.61 -2.43 -14.21
CA THR A 94 1.29 -1.12 -14.24
C THR A 94 2.56 -1.15 -15.09
N ALA A 95 3.37 -2.21 -14.95
CA ALA A 95 4.67 -2.32 -15.61
C ALA A 95 4.58 -2.84 -17.05
N PHE A 96 3.61 -3.70 -17.35
CA PHE A 96 3.52 -4.40 -18.64
C PHE A 96 2.18 -4.25 -19.34
N ASN A 97 1.20 -3.55 -18.74
CA ASN A 97 -0.17 -3.47 -19.24
C ASN A 97 -0.80 -4.84 -19.52
N ARG A 98 -0.54 -5.82 -18.65
CA ARG A 98 -0.99 -7.21 -18.79
C ARG A 98 -1.89 -7.64 -17.64
N THR A 99 -3.03 -8.24 -17.99
CA THR A 99 -4.00 -8.82 -17.04
C THR A 99 -4.14 -10.34 -17.17
N ASP A 100 -3.51 -10.95 -18.18
CA ASP A 100 -3.58 -12.38 -18.47
C ASP A 100 -2.69 -13.25 -17.55
N ALA A 101 -1.76 -12.62 -16.82
CA ALA A 101 -0.93 -13.28 -15.81
C ALA A 101 -1.66 -13.34 -14.44
N TRP A 102 -1.14 -12.66 -13.41
CA TRP A 102 -1.65 -12.77 -12.03
C TRP A 102 -3.10 -12.33 -11.85
N CYS A 103 -3.58 -11.37 -12.64
CA CYS A 103 -4.95 -10.89 -12.53
C CYS A 103 -5.98 -11.94 -12.98
N SER A 104 -5.63 -12.82 -13.91
CA SER A 104 -6.54 -13.87 -14.41
C SER A 104 -6.84 -14.94 -13.35
N LEU A 105 -6.02 -15.03 -12.30
CA LEU A 105 -6.25 -15.91 -11.16
C LEU A 105 -7.41 -15.44 -10.27
N LEU A 106 -7.85 -14.19 -10.39
CA LEU A 106 -8.80 -13.54 -9.50
C LEU A 106 -10.04 -13.09 -10.27
N SER A 107 -11.22 -13.37 -9.72
CA SER A 107 -12.46 -12.78 -10.21
C SER A 107 -12.56 -11.28 -9.85
N PRO A 108 -13.39 -10.49 -10.55
CA PRO A 108 -13.61 -9.08 -10.22
C PRO A 108 -14.03 -8.85 -8.75
N LYS A 109 -14.85 -9.75 -8.19
CA LYS A 109 -15.25 -9.69 -6.79
C LYS A 109 -14.07 -9.92 -5.85
N GLU A 110 -13.21 -10.88 -6.16
CA GLU A 110 -12.02 -11.18 -5.34
C GLU A 110 -10.99 -10.05 -5.40
N LEU A 111 -10.84 -9.38 -6.55
CA LEU A 111 -10.03 -8.16 -6.65
C LEU A 111 -10.52 -7.07 -5.68
N LEU A 112 -11.84 -6.86 -5.57
CA LEU A 112 -12.41 -5.90 -4.63
C LEU A 112 -12.20 -6.30 -3.17
N LEU A 113 -12.34 -7.60 -2.85
CA LEU A 113 -12.06 -8.11 -1.50
C LEU A 113 -10.59 -7.90 -1.10
N LEU A 114 -9.66 -8.21 -2.02
CA LEU A 114 -8.23 -8.03 -1.78
C LEU A 114 -7.85 -6.55 -1.75
N ARG A 115 -8.50 -5.70 -2.54
CA ARG A 115 -8.33 -4.26 -2.42
C ARG A 115 -8.74 -3.76 -1.04
N HIS A 116 -9.91 -4.17 -0.57
CA HIS A 116 -10.40 -3.76 0.76
C HIS A 116 -9.52 -4.31 1.89
N TYR A 117 -8.97 -5.52 1.75
CA TYR A 117 -7.98 -6.08 2.67
C TYR A 117 -6.79 -5.12 2.87
N PHE A 118 -6.26 -4.54 1.79
CA PHE A 118 -5.19 -3.53 1.88
C PHE A 118 -5.69 -2.18 2.40
N ASP A 119 -6.91 -1.77 2.04
CA ASP A 119 -7.48 -0.52 2.58
C ASP A 119 -7.61 -0.57 4.11
N ILE A 120 -7.96 -1.73 4.71
CA ILE A 120 -7.96 -1.91 6.18
C ILE A 120 -6.56 -1.67 6.75
N ILE A 121 -5.52 -2.21 6.10
CA ILE A 121 -4.13 -2.04 6.54
C ILE A 121 -3.73 -0.57 6.50
N TYR A 122 -3.91 0.09 5.35
CA TYR A 122 -3.52 1.49 5.19
C TYR A 122 -4.37 2.44 6.02
N TYR A 123 -5.65 2.15 6.21
CA TYR A 123 -6.52 2.95 7.06
C TYR A 123 -6.03 3.00 8.51
N HIS A 124 -5.65 1.85 9.07
CA HIS A 124 -5.15 1.76 10.44
C HIS A 124 -3.71 2.24 10.58
N GLN A 125 -2.84 1.95 9.61
CA GLN A 125 -1.43 2.33 9.69
C GLN A 125 -1.17 3.79 9.35
N LEU A 126 -1.84 4.33 8.33
CA LEU A 126 -1.48 5.62 7.73
C LEU A 126 -2.60 6.65 7.76
N SER A 127 -3.82 6.26 8.15
CA SER A 127 -5.00 7.15 8.16
C SER A 127 -5.70 7.18 9.52
N TYR A 128 -6.99 7.55 9.53
CA TYR A 128 -7.80 7.78 10.73
C TYR A 128 -8.03 6.56 11.62
N GLY A 129 -7.56 5.37 11.23
CA GLY A 129 -7.64 4.19 12.07
C GLY A 129 -6.73 4.23 13.30
N HIS A 130 -5.82 5.22 13.40
CA HIS A 130 -5.10 5.56 14.62
C HIS A 130 -5.03 7.09 14.85
N PRO A 131 -5.34 7.60 16.06
CA PRO A 131 -5.37 9.05 16.33
C PRO A 131 -4.05 9.78 16.10
N LEU A 132 -2.90 9.12 16.23
CA LEU A 132 -1.59 9.72 15.96
C LEU A 132 -1.46 10.18 14.50
N ASN A 133 -2.02 9.42 13.55
CA ASN A 133 -1.85 9.66 12.13
C ASN A 133 -2.44 11.00 11.67
N THR A 134 -3.43 11.53 12.39
CA THR A 134 -4.03 12.84 12.07
C THR A 134 -3.08 14.01 12.33
N ARG A 135 -1.98 13.78 13.06
CA ARG A 135 -1.00 14.79 13.45
C ARG A 135 0.31 14.69 12.66
N LEU A 136 0.61 13.54 12.06
CA LEU A 136 1.89 13.31 11.39
C LEU A 136 2.07 14.21 10.16
N GLY A 137 0.97 14.52 9.46
CA GLY A 137 0.99 15.39 8.28
C GLY A 137 1.07 16.89 8.57
N CYS A 138 1.02 17.32 9.84
CA CYS A 138 0.95 18.74 10.18
C CYS A 138 2.13 19.53 9.63
N ARG A 139 3.37 19.01 9.72
CA ARG A 139 4.56 19.72 9.22
C ARG A 139 4.51 19.93 7.71
N TYR A 140 4.20 18.88 6.96
CA TYR A 140 4.02 18.96 5.50
C TYR A 140 2.93 19.97 5.13
N PHE A 141 1.79 19.94 5.81
CA PHE A 141 0.68 20.86 5.56
C PHE A 141 1.04 22.32 5.88
N THR A 142 1.73 22.58 7.00
CA THR A 142 2.22 23.92 7.34
C THR A 142 3.17 24.46 6.28
N GLN A 143 4.09 23.63 5.77
CA GLN A 143 4.98 24.03 4.68
C GLN A 143 4.19 24.35 3.39
N LEU A 144 3.17 23.54 3.07
CA LEU A 144 2.36 23.75 1.86
C LEU A 144 1.56 25.05 1.91
N VAL A 145 1.00 25.40 3.06
CA VAL A 145 0.15 26.61 3.21
C VAL A 145 0.98 27.89 3.35
N ASN A 146 2.18 27.80 3.94
CA ASN A 146 3.07 28.96 4.11
C ASN A 146 4.06 29.15 2.96
N GLY A 147 4.08 28.24 1.98
CA GLY A 147 4.98 28.22 0.83
C GLY A 147 4.53 29.10 -0.33
#